data_AF-A0A9E6ZBV0-F1
#
_entry.id   AF-A0A9E6ZBV0-F1
#
_cell.length_a   1.000
_cell.length_b   1.000
_cell.length_c   1.000
_cell.angle_alpha   90.00
_cell.angle_beta   90.00
_cell.angle_gamma   90.00
#
_symmetry.space_group_name_H-M   'P 1'
#
loop_
_entity.id
_entity.type
_entity.pdbx_description
1 polymer ?
#
loop_
_entity_poly.entity_id
_entity_poly.type
_entity_poly.pdbx_seq_one_letter_code
_entity_poly.pdbx_strand_id
1 'polypeptide(L)'
;MKFIAFVLSLLIFGLAQSNTMLKEGTVIRDAEIESILRSYIDPIFQQAKLNTKDLNLVLVVNSENNAAATLNTTMILNTGFLLSTSNLNEIVGVIAHEVGHLEGRHVVRSIGAMENAQRVGLLGAAAGIALGVLTQRLDLGAALAIGSSISSIYGYLKYSRAEEAAADQAAVRYLNGLCWPADGLVFFQKLLGQELLSTNLQDPYIRSHPLTRDRMHAIERQIQNSCQKPFPAQMVSRYHLMRIKLEAFFTATGRCHKKNIILKKR
;
A
#
# COMPACT_ATOMS: atom_id res chain seq x y z
N MET A 1 59.01 -15.54 -28.33
CA MET A 1 57.61 -15.38 -28.81
C MET A 1 56.62 -16.34 -28.14
N LYS A 2 56.62 -16.49 -26.80
CA LYS A 2 55.60 -17.28 -26.07
C LYS A 2 55.10 -16.66 -24.75
N PHE A 3 55.56 -15.46 -24.40
CA PHE A 3 55.21 -14.81 -23.12
C PHE A 3 54.18 -13.67 -23.24
N ILE A 4 53.90 -13.20 -24.47
CA ILE A 4 52.95 -12.10 -24.72
C ILE A 4 51.50 -12.62 -24.88
N ALA A 5 51.32 -13.91 -25.15
CA ALA A 5 50.00 -14.52 -25.34
C ALA A 5 49.22 -14.78 -24.03
N PHE A 6 49.88 -14.72 -22.86
CA PHE A 6 49.22 -15.04 -21.59
C PHE A 6 48.58 -13.80 -20.92
N VAL A 7 49.08 -12.60 -21.20
CA VAL A 7 48.57 -11.35 -20.59
C VAL A 7 47.31 -10.84 -21.29
N LEU A 8 47.09 -11.17 -22.57
CA LEU A 8 45.85 -10.79 -23.27
C LEU A 8 44.64 -11.66 -22.92
N SER A 9 44.82 -12.83 -22.29
CA SER A 9 43.71 -13.69 -21.87
C SER A 9 43.08 -13.25 -20.54
N LEU A 10 43.75 -12.40 -19.76
CA LEU A 10 43.21 -11.92 -18.47
C LEU A 10 42.35 -10.66 -18.59
N LEU A 11 42.29 -10.04 -19.78
CA LEU A 11 41.52 -8.81 -20.03
C LEU A 11 40.09 -9.07 -20.54
N ILE A 12 39.68 -10.34 -20.66
CA ILE A 12 38.33 -10.74 -21.09
C ILE A 12 37.54 -11.40 -19.93
N PHE A 13 38.18 -11.60 -18.77
CA PHE A 13 37.55 -12.25 -17.62
C PHE A 13 37.02 -11.19 -16.64
N GLY A 14 35.75 -10.77 -16.80
CA GLY A 14 35.09 -9.98 -15.76
C GLY A 14 34.01 -8.98 -16.15
N LEU A 15 33.44 -9.02 -17.35
CA LEU A 15 32.08 -8.48 -17.56
C LEU A 15 31.09 -9.64 -17.51
N ALA A 16 31.16 -10.43 -16.43
CA ALA A 16 29.94 -11.07 -15.97
C ALA A 16 29.05 -9.92 -15.51
N GLN A 17 28.17 -9.43 -16.39
CA GLN A 17 27.00 -8.70 -15.94
C GLN A 17 26.30 -9.66 -14.98
N SER A 18 26.51 -9.44 -13.69
CA SER A 18 25.70 -10.05 -12.66
C SER A 18 24.29 -9.55 -12.93
N ASN A 19 23.51 -10.35 -13.66
CA ASN A 19 22.07 -10.30 -13.69
C ASN A 19 21.59 -10.69 -12.29
N THR A 20 21.90 -9.87 -11.29
CA THR A 20 21.25 -9.95 -10.00
C THR A 20 19.86 -9.40 -10.24
N MET A 21 18.96 -10.31 -10.60
CA MET A 21 17.54 -10.07 -10.41
C MET A 21 17.39 -9.55 -8.99
N LEU A 22 16.89 -8.32 -8.85
CA LEU A 22 16.77 -7.70 -7.53
C LEU A 22 15.94 -8.64 -6.66
N LYS A 23 16.51 -9.02 -5.52
CA LYS A 23 15.85 -9.93 -4.58
C LYS A 23 14.61 -9.21 -4.02
N GLU A 24 13.53 -9.95 -3.79
CA GLU A 24 12.39 -9.40 -3.04
C GLU A 24 12.85 -8.80 -1.71
N GLY A 25 12.29 -7.64 -1.38
CA GLY A 25 12.70 -6.81 -0.25
C GLY A 25 13.82 -5.80 -0.55
N THR A 26 14.41 -5.80 -1.74
CA THR A 26 15.42 -4.79 -2.11
C THR A 26 14.79 -3.40 -2.23
N VAL A 27 15.40 -2.39 -1.63
CA VAL A 27 14.97 -0.98 -1.78
C VAL A 27 15.55 -0.41 -3.08
N ILE A 28 14.70 0.15 -3.93
CA ILE A 28 15.09 0.86 -5.15
C ILE A 28 15.38 2.32 -4.80
N ARG A 29 16.52 2.84 -5.29
CA ARG A 29 16.89 4.25 -5.23
C ARG A 29 17.08 4.77 -6.65
N ASP A 30 16.00 5.30 -7.22
CA ASP A 30 16.01 5.86 -8.58
C ASP A 30 15.43 7.27 -8.53
N ALA A 31 16.29 8.27 -8.78
CA ALA A 31 15.93 9.68 -8.62
C ALA A 31 14.79 10.12 -9.54
N GLU A 32 14.63 9.50 -10.71
CA GLU A 32 13.56 9.84 -11.65
C GLU A 32 12.23 9.25 -11.20
N ILE A 33 12.20 7.98 -10.79
CA ILE A 33 10.98 7.34 -10.24
C ILE A 33 10.54 8.06 -8.97
N GLU A 34 11.48 8.34 -8.05
CA GLU A 34 11.19 9.08 -6.82
C GLU A 34 10.68 10.51 -7.13
N SER A 35 11.28 11.20 -8.11
CA SER A 35 10.81 12.52 -8.56
C SER A 35 9.41 12.47 -9.18
N ILE A 36 9.09 11.42 -9.94
CA ILE A 36 7.76 11.21 -10.52
C ILE A 36 6.75 11.00 -9.40
N LEU A 37 7.02 10.10 -8.47
CA LEU A 37 6.14 9.83 -7.33
C LEU A 37 5.94 11.08 -6.46
N ARG A 38 7.02 11.82 -6.15
CA ARG A 38 6.93 13.08 -5.41
C ARG A 38 6.09 14.14 -6.13
N SER A 39 6.10 14.16 -7.46
CA SER A 39 5.23 15.08 -8.21
C SER A 39 3.73 14.84 -8.02
N TYR A 40 3.35 13.63 -7.55
CA TYR A 40 1.98 13.29 -7.17
C TYR A 40 1.76 13.45 -5.67
N ILE A 41 2.72 12.98 -4.86
CA ILE A 41 2.60 12.94 -3.40
C ILE A 41 2.67 14.34 -2.78
N ASP A 42 3.61 15.19 -3.21
CA ASP A 42 3.88 16.47 -2.56
C ASP A 42 2.65 17.41 -2.58
N PRO A 43 1.89 17.56 -3.68
CA PRO A 43 0.66 18.34 -3.68
C PRO A 43 -0.42 17.78 -2.74
N ILE A 44 -0.53 16.45 -2.62
CA ILE A 44 -1.48 15.80 -1.72
C ILE A 44 -1.07 16.03 -0.26
N PHE A 45 0.23 15.94 0.05
CA PHE A 45 0.78 16.29 1.36
C PHE A 45 0.45 17.72 1.75
N GLN A 46 0.57 18.67 0.80
CA GLN A 46 0.22 20.06 1.05
C GLN A 46 -1.28 20.22 1.37
N GLN A 47 -2.18 19.50 0.69
CA GLN A 47 -3.61 19.47 1.05
C GLN A 47 -3.85 18.87 2.45
N ALA A 48 -3.09 17.84 2.81
CA ALA A 48 -3.10 17.24 4.13
C ALA A 48 -2.42 18.11 5.21
N LYS A 49 -1.87 19.28 4.82
CA LYS A 49 -1.09 20.17 5.70
C LYS A 49 0.12 19.47 6.35
N LEU A 50 0.65 18.46 5.68
CA LEU A 50 1.86 17.75 6.06
C LEU A 50 3.07 18.40 5.40
N ASN A 51 4.22 18.39 6.08
CA ASN A 51 5.47 18.87 5.53
C ASN A 51 6.07 17.82 4.58
N THR A 52 6.24 18.17 3.31
CA THR A 52 6.77 17.27 2.27
C THR A 52 8.20 16.82 2.51
N LYS A 53 8.96 17.58 3.31
CA LYS A 53 10.34 17.23 3.70
C LYS A 53 10.40 16.08 4.72
N ASP A 54 9.31 15.86 5.46
CA ASP A 54 9.24 14.80 6.46
C ASP A 54 8.90 13.44 5.81
N LEU A 55 8.45 13.44 4.55
CA LEU A 55 8.16 12.21 3.82
C LEU A 55 9.42 11.41 3.54
N ASN A 56 9.48 10.22 4.12
CA ASN A 56 10.41 9.16 3.75
C ASN A 56 9.73 8.20 2.76
N LEU A 57 10.01 8.38 1.46
CA LEU A 57 9.50 7.50 0.41
C LEU A 57 10.43 6.29 0.23
N VAL A 58 9.86 5.10 0.32
CA VAL A 58 10.59 3.84 0.18
C VAL A 58 9.94 3.00 -0.92
N LEU A 59 10.66 2.78 -2.00
CA LEU A 59 10.24 1.90 -3.09
C LEU A 59 10.87 0.53 -2.88
N VAL A 60 10.05 -0.52 -2.75
CA VAL A 60 10.51 -1.89 -2.46
C VAL A 60 10.21 -2.81 -3.63
N VAL A 61 11.22 -3.59 -4.03
CA VAL A 61 11.05 -4.72 -4.95
C VAL A 61 10.21 -5.77 -4.26
N ASN A 62 8.94 -5.82 -4.63
CA ASN A 62 7.98 -6.82 -4.17
C ASN A 62 6.92 -6.95 -5.26
N SER A 63 6.58 -8.19 -5.63
CA SER A 63 5.59 -8.50 -6.67
C SER A 63 4.15 -8.32 -6.19
N GLU A 64 3.92 -8.27 -4.87
CA GLU A 64 2.61 -8.04 -4.27
C GLU A 64 2.07 -6.64 -4.56
N ASN A 65 0.77 -6.58 -4.83
CA ASN A 65 0.00 -5.35 -4.92
C ASN A 65 -0.15 -4.74 -3.51
N ASN A 66 0.77 -3.86 -3.11
CA ASN A 66 0.69 -3.19 -1.81
C ASN A 66 1.31 -1.79 -1.80
N ALA A 67 0.73 -0.91 -0.99
CA ALA A 67 1.23 0.39 -0.60
C ALA A 67 0.86 0.58 0.88
N ALA A 68 1.73 1.22 1.65
CA ALA A 68 1.49 1.39 3.09
C ALA A 68 2.12 2.67 3.64
N ALA A 69 1.33 3.43 4.37
CA ALA A 69 1.79 4.40 5.35
C ALA A 69 2.29 3.72 6.63
N THR A 70 3.42 4.16 7.16
CA THR A 70 4.04 3.62 8.37
C THR A 70 4.49 4.73 9.33
N LEU A 71 5.17 4.35 10.41
CA LEU A 71 5.70 5.30 11.40
C LEU A 71 6.68 6.30 10.78
N ASN A 72 6.91 7.42 11.46
CA ASN A 72 7.85 8.48 11.04
C ASN A 72 7.59 9.01 9.62
N THR A 73 6.31 9.20 9.26
CA THR A 73 5.90 9.75 7.95
C THR A 73 6.51 9.00 6.77
N THR A 74 6.64 7.67 6.91
CA THR A 74 7.22 6.81 5.88
C THR A 74 6.12 6.20 5.01
N MET A 75 6.25 6.32 3.70
CA MET A 75 5.38 5.68 2.71
C MET A 75 6.17 4.61 1.96
N ILE A 76 5.69 3.36 2.04
CA ILE A 76 6.26 2.22 1.35
C ILE A 76 5.39 1.92 0.14
N LEU A 77 5.99 1.88 -1.05
CA LEU A 77 5.32 1.48 -2.29
C LEU A 77 6.00 0.22 -2.82
N ASN A 78 5.23 -0.83 -3.06
CA ASN A 78 5.75 -2.01 -3.73
C ASN A 78 5.77 -1.79 -5.24
N THR A 79 6.78 -2.34 -5.92
CA THR A 79 6.82 -2.34 -7.38
C THR A 79 5.63 -3.05 -8.01
N GLY A 80 5.11 -4.10 -7.38
CA GLY A 80 3.92 -4.83 -7.80
C GLY A 80 2.68 -3.95 -7.87
N PHE A 81 2.49 -3.07 -6.87
CA PHE A 81 1.43 -2.06 -6.89
C PHE A 81 1.59 -1.09 -8.07
N LEU A 82 2.77 -0.50 -8.24
CA LEU A 82 2.99 0.47 -9.33
C LEU A 82 2.77 -0.16 -10.72
N LEU A 83 3.10 -1.44 -10.88
CA LEU A 83 2.91 -2.20 -12.12
C LEU A 83 1.49 -2.75 -12.31
N SER A 84 0.71 -2.96 -11.24
CA SER A 84 -0.67 -3.45 -11.31
C SER A 84 -1.66 -2.39 -11.74
N THR A 85 -1.36 -1.11 -11.48
CA THR A 85 -2.22 0.01 -11.87
C THR A 85 -2.37 0.13 -13.39
N SER A 86 -3.54 0.54 -13.86
CA SER A 86 -3.84 0.70 -15.29
C SER A 86 -3.64 2.14 -15.77
N ASN A 87 -3.79 3.13 -14.90
CA ASN A 87 -3.67 4.55 -15.22
C ASN A 87 -3.16 5.36 -14.01
N LEU A 88 -2.86 6.64 -14.24
CA LEU A 88 -2.37 7.55 -13.19
C LEU A 88 -3.40 7.76 -12.07
N ASN A 89 -4.70 7.78 -12.38
CA ASN A 89 -5.75 8.00 -11.38
C ASN A 89 -5.66 6.93 -10.29
N GLU A 90 -5.50 5.66 -10.64
CA GLU A 90 -5.38 4.55 -9.66
C GLU A 90 -4.20 4.74 -8.71
N ILE A 91 -3.02 5.12 -9.21
CA ILE A 91 -1.86 5.41 -8.37
C ILE A 91 -2.15 6.59 -7.44
N VAL A 92 -2.69 7.68 -7.97
CA VAL A 92 -2.98 8.89 -7.19
C VAL A 92 -4.06 8.64 -6.14
N GLY A 93 -5.06 7.82 -6.44
CA GLY A 93 -6.11 7.42 -5.51
C GLY A 93 -5.54 6.66 -4.31
N VAL A 94 -4.75 5.61 -4.55
CA VAL A 94 -4.11 4.85 -3.47
C VAL A 94 -3.14 5.73 -2.68
N ILE A 95 -2.30 6.53 -3.35
CA ILE A 95 -1.41 7.47 -2.65
C ILE A 95 -2.21 8.42 -1.75
N ALA A 96 -3.32 8.99 -2.23
CA ALA A 96 -4.14 9.89 -1.43
C ALA A 96 -4.73 9.19 -0.20
N HIS A 97 -5.11 7.92 -0.31
CA HIS A 97 -5.53 7.07 0.81
C HIS A 97 -4.39 6.86 1.82
N GLU A 98 -3.19 6.50 1.37
CA GLU A 98 -2.03 6.37 2.24
C GLU A 98 -1.65 7.68 2.94
N VAL A 99 -1.78 8.83 2.27
CA VAL A 99 -1.61 10.14 2.92
C VAL A 99 -2.66 10.36 4.02
N GLY A 100 -3.89 9.88 3.85
CA GLY A 100 -4.93 9.90 4.88
C GLY A 100 -4.50 9.14 6.14
N HIS A 101 -3.83 7.98 5.99
CA HIS A 101 -3.26 7.26 7.13
C HIS A 101 -2.14 8.03 7.83
N LEU A 102 -1.32 8.77 7.08
CA LEU A 102 -0.26 9.62 7.63
C LEU A 102 -0.83 10.82 8.40
N GLU A 103 -1.78 11.55 7.81
CA GLU A 103 -2.47 12.68 8.48
C GLU A 103 -3.16 12.20 9.77
N GLY A 104 -3.94 11.12 9.67
CA GLY A 104 -4.70 10.57 10.79
C GLY A 104 -3.84 9.86 11.85
N ARG A 105 -2.53 9.69 11.59
CA ARG A 105 -1.59 8.92 12.42
C ARG A 105 -2.12 7.53 12.76
N HIS A 106 -2.81 6.89 11.81
CA HIS A 106 -3.58 5.67 12.03
C HIS A 106 -2.72 4.53 12.56
N VAL A 107 -1.46 4.40 12.10
CA VAL A 107 -0.55 3.35 12.60
C VAL A 107 -0.28 3.49 14.10
N VAL A 108 0.00 4.71 14.58
CA VAL A 108 0.25 4.98 16.01
C VAL A 108 -1.01 4.71 16.83
N ARG A 109 -2.17 5.16 16.34
CA ARG A 109 -3.43 4.97 17.04
C ARG A 109 -3.87 3.51 17.06
N SER A 110 -3.61 2.78 15.98
CA SER A 110 -3.90 1.34 15.86
C SER A 110 -3.09 0.51 16.86
N ILE A 111 -1.81 0.85 17.08
CA ILE A 111 -0.99 0.21 18.13
C ILE A 111 -1.67 0.35 19.50
N GLY A 112 -2.06 1.57 19.88
CA GLY A 112 -2.75 1.81 21.15
C GLY A 112 -4.13 1.13 21.24
N ALA A 113 -4.88 1.10 20.13
CA ALA A 113 -6.16 0.39 20.06
C ALA A 113 -6.00 -1.12 20.24
N MET A 114 -4.96 -1.71 19.65
CA MET A 114 -4.63 -3.12 19.80
C MET A 114 -4.19 -3.45 21.24
N GLU A 115 -3.32 -2.63 21.84
CA GLU A 115 -2.92 -2.77 23.24
C GLU A 115 -4.13 -2.70 24.19
N ASN A 116 -5.06 -1.78 23.93
CA ASN A 116 -6.28 -1.67 24.71
C ASN A 116 -7.18 -2.91 24.54
N ALA A 117 -7.35 -3.42 23.31
CA ALA A 117 -8.11 -4.64 23.05
C ALA A 117 -7.51 -5.87 23.76
N GLN A 118 -6.18 -5.99 23.77
CA GLN A 118 -5.47 -7.05 24.51
C GLN A 118 -5.70 -6.91 26.02
N ARG A 119 -5.60 -5.68 26.56
CA ARG A 119 -5.84 -5.41 27.98
C ARG A 119 -7.28 -5.77 28.39
N VAL A 120 -8.27 -5.36 27.60
CA VAL A 120 -9.68 -5.70 27.84
C VAL A 120 -9.90 -7.21 27.77
N GLY A 121 -9.31 -7.88 26.79
CA GLY A 121 -9.37 -9.34 26.67
C GLY A 121 -8.78 -10.06 27.89
N LEU A 122 -7.60 -9.62 28.36
CA LEU A 122 -6.95 -10.20 29.54
C LEU A 122 -7.76 -9.97 30.82
N LEU A 123 -8.28 -8.75 31.03
CA LEU A 123 -9.13 -8.44 32.19
C LEU A 123 -10.42 -9.26 32.16
N GLY A 124 -11.04 -9.41 30.99
CA GLY A 124 -12.22 -10.24 30.82
C GLY A 124 -11.94 -11.73 31.04
N ALA A 125 -10.78 -12.22 30.62
CA ALA A 125 -10.33 -13.58 30.91
C ALA A 125 -10.13 -13.81 32.41
N ALA A 126 -9.44 -12.87 33.09
CA ALA A 126 -9.25 -12.92 34.54
C ALA A 126 -10.58 -12.87 35.31
N ALA A 127 -11.51 -12.00 34.89
CA ALA A 127 -12.85 -11.91 35.45
C ALA A 127 -13.64 -13.21 35.22
N GLY A 128 -13.51 -13.84 34.04
CA GLY A 128 -14.09 -15.14 33.76
C GLY A 128 -13.56 -16.24 34.68
N ILE A 129 -12.24 -16.30 34.90
CA ILE A 129 -11.63 -17.26 35.84
C ILE A 129 -12.15 -17.02 37.27
N ALA A 130 -12.13 -15.76 37.73
CA ALA A 130 -12.60 -15.40 39.06
C ALA A 130 -14.07 -15.77 39.25
N LEU A 131 -14.93 -15.47 38.27
CA LEU A 131 -16.33 -15.86 38.27
C LEU A 131 -16.47 -17.39 38.38
N GLY A 132 -15.75 -18.14 37.55
CA GLY A 132 -15.80 -19.60 37.55
C GLY A 132 -15.43 -20.22 38.89
N VAL A 133 -14.42 -19.66 39.58
CA VAL A 133 -14.02 -20.07 40.94
C VAL A 133 -15.09 -19.69 41.97
N LEU A 134 -15.56 -18.44 41.95
CA LEU A 134 -16.53 -17.93 42.93
C LEU A 134 -17.89 -18.64 42.85
N THR A 135 -18.35 -18.97 41.64
CA THR A 135 -19.63 -19.63 41.43
C THR A 135 -19.52 -21.14 41.34
N GLN A 136 -18.31 -21.72 41.42
CA GLN A 136 -18.01 -23.14 41.16
C GLN A 136 -18.55 -23.61 39.80
N ARG A 137 -18.59 -22.71 38.81
CA ARG A 137 -19.13 -22.94 37.47
C ARG A 137 -18.09 -22.56 36.43
N LEU A 138 -17.17 -23.49 36.19
CA LEU A 138 -16.09 -23.32 35.23
C LEU A 138 -16.61 -23.08 33.80
N ASP A 139 -17.77 -23.63 33.46
CA ASP A 139 -18.49 -23.40 32.20
C ASP A 139 -18.83 -21.91 32.00
N LEU A 140 -19.42 -21.28 33.02
CA LEU A 140 -19.77 -19.86 32.98
C LEU A 140 -18.53 -18.97 32.95
N GLY A 141 -17.52 -19.31 33.75
CA GLY A 141 -16.26 -18.59 33.77
C GLY A 141 -15.53 -18.63 32.42
N ALA A 142 -15.47 -19.80 31.79
CA ALA A 142 -14.89 -19.98 30.46
C ALA A 142 -15.68 -19.22 29.39
N ALA A 143 -17.02 -19.29 29.42
CA ALA A 143 -17.86 -18.56 28.48
C ALA A 143 -17.63 -17.04 28.55
N LEU A 144 -17.51 -16.47 29.76
CA LEU A 144 -17.21 -15.05 29.94
C LEU A 144 -15.80 -14.69 29.46
N ALA A 145 -14.80 -15.52 29.77
CA ALA A 145 -13.42 -15.28 29.35
C ALA A 145 -13.28 -15.28 27.82
N ILE A 146 -13.86 -16.28 27.16
CA ILE A 146 -13.88 -16.40 25.70
C ILE A 146 -14.69 -15.25 25.09
N GLY A 147 -15.89 -14.97 25.61
CA GLY A 147 -16.75 -13.90 25.12
C GLY A 147 -16.08 -12.52 25.21
N SER A 148 -15.33 -12.26 26.28
CA SER A 148 -14.59 -11.01 26.45
C SER A 148 -13.45 -10.87 25.44
N SER A 149 -12.71 -11.94 25.19
CA SER A 149 -11.62 -11.97 24.20
C SER A 149 -12.15 -11.76 22.78
N ILE A 150 -13.27 -12.41 22.46
CA ILE A 150 -13.95 -12.24 21.17
C ILE A 150 -14.44 -10.78 21.01
N SER A 151 -15.09 -10.23 22.04
CA SER A 151 -15.61 -8.86 22.02
C SER A 151 -14.50 -7.82 21.84
N SER A 152 -13.34 -8.02 22.47
CA SER A 152 -12.21 -7.09 22.32
C SER A 152 -11.63 -7.09 20.90
N ILE A 153 -11.51 -8.27 20.28
CA ILE A 153 -11.08 -8.39 18.87
C ILE A 153 -12.10 -7.71 17.95
N TYR A 154 -13.40 -7.94 18.13
CA TYR A 154 -14.43 -7.28 17.33
C TYR A 154 -14.39 -5.75 17.47
N GLY A 155 -14.14 -5.25 18.68
CA GLY A 155 -13.92 -3.84 18.96
C GLY A 155 -12.75 -3.26 18.16
N TYR A 156 -11.62 -3.95 18.15
CA TYR A 156 -10.44 -3.55 17.36
C TYR A 156 -10.70 -3.58 15.85
N LEU A 157 -11.35 -4.63 15.33
CA LEU A 157 -11.68 -4.70 13.90
C LEU A 157 -12.65 -3.60 13.47
N LYS A 158 -13.60 -3.24 14.32
CA LYS A 158 -14.48 -2.08 14.08
C LYS A 158 -13.70 -0.77 14.07
N TYR A 159 -12.76 -0.61 15.01
CA TYR A 159 -11.86 0.54 15.07
C TYR A 159 -11.04 0.67 13.78
N SER A 160 -10.40 -0.40 13.33
CA SER A 160 -9.62 -0.43 12.09
C SER A 160 -10.45 0.01 10.88
N ARG A 161 -11.67 -0.52 10.69
CA ARG A 161 -12.56 -0.09 9.59
C ARG A 161 -12.98 1.39 9.67
N ALA A 162 -13.01 1.98 10.86
CA ALA A 162 -13.29 3.41 11.00
C ALA A 162 -12.10 4.27 10.55
N GLU A 163 -10.86 3.85 10.82
CA GLU A 163 -9.65 4.52 10.34
C GLU A 163 -9.54 4.44 8.81
N GLU A 164 -9.87 3.28 8.24
CA GLU A 164 -9.98 3.07 6.80
C GLU A 164 -10.99 4.05 6.15
N ALA A 165 -12.19 4.17 6.72
CA ALA A 165 -13.20 5.10 6.22
C ALA A 165 -12.78 6.57 6.39
N ALA A 166 -11.98 6.89 7.41
CA ALA A 166 -11.41 8.21 7.61
C ALA A 166 -10.33 8.50 6.55
N ALA A 167 -9.48 7.53 6.22
CA ALA A 167 -8.49 7.64 5.16
C ALA A 167 -9.15 7.84 3.78
N ASP A 168 -10.23 7.11 3.47
CA ASP A 168 -11.02 7.31 2.25
C ASP A 168 -11.57 8.73 2.12
N GLN A 169 -12.19 9.23 3.20
CA GLN A 169 -12.74 10.59 3.27
C GLN A 169 -11.65 11.66 3.09
N ALA A 170 -10.49 11.44 3.71
CA ALA A 170 -9.34 12.31 3.58
C ALA A 170 -8.81 12.32 2.14
N ALA A 171 -8.68 11.16 1.52
CA ALA A 171 -8.25 11.02 0.13
C ALA A 171 -9.14 11.81 -0.83
N VAL A 172 -10.47 11.64 -0.74
CA VAL A 172 -11.40 12.40 -1.59
C VAL A 172 -11.28 13.91 -1.33
N ARG A 173 -11.15 14.33 -0.06
CA ARG A 173 -10.93 15.74 0.28
C ARG A 173 -9.67 16.32 -0.37
N TYR A 174 -8.54 15.62 -0.31
CA TYR A 174 -7.29 16.10 -0.88
C TYR A 174 -7.38 16.22 -2.40
N LEU A 175 -7.90 15.19 -3.06
CA LEU A 175 -8.04 15.18 -4.52
C LEU A 175 -9.01 16.26 -4.99
N ASN A 176 -10.12 16.46 -4.28
CA ASN A 176 -11.05 17.55 -4.57
C ASN A 176 -10.40 18.93 -4.38
N GLY A 177 -9.58 19.11 -3.34
CA GLY A 177 -8.84 20.35 -3.10
C GLY A 177 -7.84 20.69 -4.22
N LEU A 178 -7.29 19.66 -4.89
CA LEU A 178 -6.43 19.79 -6.07
C LEU A 178 -7.21 19.82 -7.38
N CYS A 179 -8.53 19.61 -7.35
CA CYS A 179 -9.36 19.37 -8.52
C CYS A 179 -8.88 18.17 -9.37
N TRP A 180 -8.23 17.20 -8.77
CA TRP A 180 -7.75 15.97 -9.42
C TRP A 180 -8.83 14.88 -9.41
N PRO A 181 -8.84 13.97 -10.41
CA PRO A 181 -9.81 12.88 -10.46
C PRO A 181 -9.69 11.97 -9.24
N ALA A 182 -10.80 11.79 -8.53
CA ALA A 182 -10.90 10.87 -7.39
C ALA A 182 -11.43 9.48 -7.77
N ASP A 183 -11.81 9.28 -9.04
CA ASP A 183 -12.21 7.99 -9.62
C ASP A 183 -11.12 6.92 -9.51
N GLY A 184 -9.87 7.30 -9.30
CA GLY A 184 -8.78 6.40 -8.95
C GLY A 184 -9.01 5.58 -7.68
N LEU A 185 -9.76 6.10 -6.70
CA LEU A 185 -10.14 5.36 -5.49
C LEU A 185 -11.11 4.20 -5.81
N VAL A 186 -11.75 4.25 -6.97
CA VAL A 186 -12.56 3.15 -7.48
C VAL A 186 -11.70 1.96 -7.90
N PHE A 187 -10.35 2.09 -7.95
CA PHE A 187 -9.43 0.95 -8.01
C PHE A 187 -9.78 -0.14 -7.00
N PHE A 188 -10.22 0.26 -5.80
CA PHE A 188 -10.66 -0.65 -4.75
C PHE A 188 -11.85 -1.53 -5.16
N GLN A 189 -12.67 -1.15 -6.16
CA GLN A 189 -13.69 -2.05 -6.71
C GLN A 189 -13.10 -3.33 -7.30
N LYS A 190 -11.88 -3.28 -7.84
CA LYS A 190 -11.16 -4.49 -8.33
C LYS A 190 -10.90 -5.50 -7.21
N LEU A 191 -10.98 -5.04 -5.96
CA LEU A 191 -10.67 -5.79 -4.76
C LEU A 191 -11.93 -6.17 -3.95
N LEU A 192 -13.12 -5.73 -4.37
CA LEU A 192 -14.39 -6.06 -3.72
C LEU A 192 -14.72 -7.56 -3.78
N GLY A 193 -15.39 -8.07 -2.74
CA GLY A 193 -15.83 -9.47 -2.67
C GLY A 193 -14.75 -10.43 -2.18
N GLN A 194 -13.54 -9.94 -1.94
CA GLN A 194 -12.43 -10.74 -1.43
C GLN A 194 -12.52 -10.96 0.09
N GLU A 195 -13.38 -10.22 0.81
CA GLU A 195 -13.60 -10.40 2.24
C GLU A 195 -14.14 -11.79 2.62
N LEU A 196 -14.77 -12.47 1.67
CA LEU A 196 -15.30 -13.84 1.83
C LEU A 196 -14.27 -14.92 1.50
N LEU A 197 -13.12 -14.55 0.93
CA LEU A 197 -12.07 -15.50 0.57
C LEU A 197 -11.18 -15.80 1.77
N SER A 198 -10.56 -16.98 1.77
CA SER A 198 -9.47 -17.30 2.67
C SER A 198 -8.33 -16.29 2.52
N THR A 199 -7.62 -15.97 3.61
CA THR A 199 -6.57 -14.93 3.64
C THR A 199 -5.43 -15.14 2.64
N ASN A 200 -5.16 -16.38 2.24
CA ASN A 200 -4.16 -16.73 1.23
C ASN A 200 -4.62 -16.48 -0.22
N LEU A 201 -5.93 -16.31 -0.43
CA LEU A 201 -6.54 -16.01 -1.73
C LEU A 201 -6.91 -14.53 -1.88
N GLN A 202 -6.79 -13.75 -0.80
CA GLN A 202 -7.02 -12.31 -0.82
C GLN A 202 -5.82 -11.58 -1.42
N ASP A 203 -6.09 -10.51 -2.15
CA ASP A 203 -5.10 -9.54 -2.59
C ASP A 203 -4.39 -8.98 -1.35
N PRO A 204 -3.05 -8.91 -1.36
CA PRO A 204 -2.26 -8.37 -0.26
C PRO A 204 -2.73 -7.02 0.27
N TYR A 205 -3.27 -6.15 -0.59
CA TYR A 205 -3.79 -4.85 -0.20
C TYR A 205 -5.03 -4.95 0.71
N ILE A 206 -5.95 -5.89 0.46
CA ILE A 206 -7.17 -6.06 1.28
C ILE A 206 -6.84 -6.60 2.67
N ARG A 207 -5.75 -7.37 2.79
CA ARG A 207 -5.29 -7.87 4.09
C ARG A 207 -4.86 -6.74 5.02
N SER A 208 -4.24 -5.69 4.48
CA SER A 208 -3.86 -4.49 5.24
C SER A 208 -4.95 -3.43 5.30
N HIS A 209 -5.80 -3.34 4.28
CA HIS A 209 -6.88 -2.34 4.15
C HIS A 209 -8.23 -3.05 3.92
N PRO A 210 -8.90 -3.56 4.97
CA PRO A 210 -10.14 -4.30 4.83
C PRO A 210 -11.24 -3.44 4.17
N LEU A 211 -11.64 -3.82 2.96
CA LEU A 211 -12.67 -3.13 2.20
C LEU A 211 -14.06 -3.69 2.50
N THR A 212 -15.05 -2.81 2.60
CA THR A 212 -16.46 -3.20 2.72
C THR A 212 -17.29 -2.53 1.62
N ARG A 213 -18.47 -3.09 1.32
CA ARG A 213 -19.42 -2.47 0.39
C ARG A 213 -19.85 -1.08 0.84
N ASP A 214 -20.04 -0.89 2.15
CA ASP A 214 -20.41 0.42 2.71
C ASP A 214 -19.34 1.48 2.47
N ARG A 215 -18.05 1.12 2.62
CA ARG A 215 -16.93 2.00 2.28
C ARG A 215 -16.96 2.38 0.80
N MET A 216 -17.13 1.39 -0.08
CA MET A 216 -17.18 1.66 -1.52
C MET A 216 -18.35 2.56 -1.91
N HIS A 217 -19.54 2.33 -1.37
CA HIS A 217 -20.68 3.21 -1.62
C HIS A 217 -20.46 4.62 -1.05
N ALA A 218 -19.77 4.75 0.09
CA ALA A 218 -19.42 6.05 0.63
C ALA A 218 -18.44 6.80 -0.28
N ILE A 219 -17.40 6.12 -0.77
CA ILE A 219 -16.44 6.66 -1.75
C ILE A 219 -17.17 7.11 -3.02
N GLU A 220 -18.01 6.25 -3.62
CA GLU A 220 -18.78 6.55 -4.82
C GLU A 220 -19.65 7.80 -4.67
N ARG A 221 -20.37 7.93 -3.54
CA ARG A 221 -21.18 9.11 -3.25
C ARG A 221 -20.35 10.39 -3.10
N GLN A 222 -19.16 10.30 -2.53
CA GLN A 222 -18.27 11.47 -2.38
C GLN A 222 -17.67 11.89 -3.72
N ILE A 223 -17.30 10.92 -4.56
CA ILE A 223 -16.71 11.17 -5.88
C ILE A 223 -17.72 11.86 -6.83
N GLN A 224 -19.02 11.54 -6.74
CA GLN A 224 -20.06 12.15 -7.59
C GLN A 224 -20.07 13.68 -7.56
N ASN A 225 -19.67 14.29 -6.44
CA ASN A 225 -19.64 15.73 -6.25
C ASN A 225 -18.22 16.32 -6.29
N SER A 226 -17.21 15.54 -6.69
CA SER A 226 -15.81 15.97 -6.71
C SER A 226 -15.43 16.66 -8.01
N CYS A 227 -14.49 17.60 -7.94
CA CYS A 227 -13.87 18.20 -9.10
C CYS A 227 -12.95 17.19 -9.80
N GLN A 228 -13.22 16.85 -11.06
CA GLN A 228 -12.49 15.81 -11.80
C GLN A 228 -11.77 16.38 -13.04
N LYS A 229 -10.85 17.34 -12.86
CA LYS A 229 -10.07 17.82 -13.99
C LYS A 229 -9.03 16.77 -14.39
N PRO A 230 -8.93 16.40 -15.68
CA PRO A 230 -7.90 15.47 -16.12
C PRO A 230 -6.50 15.92 -15.72
N PHE A 231 -5.64 14.96 -15.37
CA PHE A 231 -4.25 15.27 -15.09
C PHE A 231 -3.56 15.92 -16.30
N PRO A 232 -2.61 16.84 -16.09
CA PRO A 232 -1.78 17.38 -17.16
C PRO A 232 -1.11 16.25 -17.96
N ALA A 233 -1.04 16.38 -19.29
CA ALA A 233 -0.46 15.36 -20.17
C ALA A 233 0.97 14.94 -19.74
N GLN A 234 1.76 15.90 -19.26
CA GLN A 234 3.11 15.63 -18.75
C GLN A 234 3.11 14.66 -17.56
N MET A 235 2.16 14.77 -16.62
CA MET A 235 2.05 13.83 -15.50
C MET A 235 1.68 12.43 -16.00
N VAL A 236 0.75 12.33 -16.94
CA VAL A 236 0.36 11.05 -17.56
C VAL A 236 1.54 10.41 -18.31
N SER A 237 2.30 11.18 -19.07
CA SER A 237 3.53 10.68 -19.73
C SER A 237 4.58 10.20 -18.74
N ARG A 238 4.78 10.93 -17.63
CA ARG A 238 5.70 10.53 -16.55
C ARG A 238 5.26 9.25 -15.85
N TYR A 239 3.97 9.02 -15.67
CA TYR A 239 3.45 7.72 -15.19
C TYR A 239 3.86 6.56 -16.11
N HIS A 240 3.68 6.71 -17.42
CA HIS A 240 4.10 5.68 -18.37
C HIS A 240 5.62 5.46 -18.38
N LEU A 241 6.40 6.54 -18.28
CA LEU A 241 7.86 6.45 -18.19
C LEU A 241 8.31 5.67 -16.94
N MET A 242 7.74 5.98 -15.77
CA MET A 242 8.00 5.25 -14.53
C MET A 242 7.73 3.76 -14.69
N ARG A 243 6.57 3.40 -15.27
CA ARG A 243 6.22 2.00 -15.49
C ARG A 243 7.17 1.29 -16.45
N ILE A 244 7.49 1.91 -17.59
CA ILE A 244 8.45 1.36 -18.55
C ILE A 244 9.81 1.16 -17.87
N LYS A 245 10.24 2.10 -17.04
CA LYS A 245 11.51 2.01 -16.32
C LYS A 245 11.49 0.86 -15.32
N LEU A 246 10.42 0.70 -14.54
CA LEU A 246 10.24 -0.43 -13.62
C LEU A 246 10.20 -1.77 -14.37
N GLU A 247 9.45 -1.87 -15.46
CA GLU A 247 9.42 -3.06 -16.31
C GLU A 247 10.81 -3.36 -16.88
N ALA A 248 11.54 -2.34 -17.34
CA ALA A 248 12.91 -2.46 -17.81
C ALA A 248 13.86 -2.90 -16.70
N PHE A 249 13.71 -2.42 -15.46
CA PHE A 249 14.52 -2.86 -14.32
C PHE A 249 14.39 -4.38 -14.08
N PHE A 250 13.18 -4.94 -14.24
CA PHE A 250 12.94 -6.37 -14.05
C PHE A 250 13.21 -7.23 -15.30
N THR A 251 13.04 -6.67 -16.51
CA THR A 251 13.33 -7.39 -17.78
C THR A 251 14.79 -7.29 -18.21
N ALA A 252 15.51 -6.22 -17.90
CA ALA A 252 16.94 -6.08 -18.19
C ALA A 252 17.78 -7.09 -17.39
N THR A 253 17.31 -7.52 -16.22
CA THR A 253 17.91 -8.64 -15.46
C THR A 253 17.60 -10.02 -16.05
N GLY A 254 16.87 -10.11 -17.16
CA GLY A 254 16.47 -11.37 -17.79
C GLY A 254 16.03 -11.23 -19.24
N ARG A 255 16.97 -10.83 -20.12
CA ARG A 255 16.80 -10.66 -21.58
C ARG A 255 15.96 -9.44 -21.99
N CYS A 256 16.57 -8.57 -22.78
CA CYS A 256 15.91 -7.66 -23.71
C CYS A 256 14.96 -8.47 -24.62
N HIS A 257 13.71 -8.66 -24.18
CA HIS A 257 12.70 -9.32 -24.97
C HIS A 257 12.13 -8.27 -25.91
N LYS A 258 12.44 -8.41 -27.21
CA LYS A 258 11.77 -7.67 -28.28
C LYS A 258 10.26 -7.98 -28.24
N LYS A 259 9.50 -7.30 -27.38
CA LYS A 259 8.06 -7.16 -27.60
C LYS A 259 7.92 -6.19 -28.76
N ASN A 260 7.49 -6.72 -29.90
CA ASN A 260 7.00 -5.93 -31.01
C ASN A 260 5.88 -5.03 -30.50
N ILE A 261 6.21 -3.78 -30.20
CA ILE A 261 5.23 -2.71 -30.06
C ILE A 261 4.67 -2.51 -31.47
N ILE A 262 3.59 -3.23 -31.78
CA ILE A 262 2.75 -2.90 -32.92
C ILE A 262 2.06 -1.59 -32.53
N LEU A 263 2.71 -0.48 -32.87
CA LEU A 263 2.05 0.81 -32.97
C LEU A 263 0.97 0.65 -34.04
N LYS A 264 -0.28 0.42 -33.62
CA LYS A 264 -1.43 0.65 -34.49
C LYS A 264 -1.44 2.15 -34.82
N LYS A 265 -0.85 2.49 -35.96
CA LYS A 265 -1.05 3.79 -36.60
C LYS A 265 -2.46 3.77 -37.20
N ARG A 266 -3.29 4.68 -36.67
CA ARG A 266 -4.55 5.25 -37.19
C ARG A 266 -5.68 4.28 -37.50
#